data_AF-A0A183T8P2-F1
#
_entry.id   AF-A0A183T8P2-F1
#
_cell.length_a   1.000
_cell.length_b   1.000
_cell.length_c   1.000
_cell.angle_alpha   90.00
_cell.angle_beta   90.00
_cell.angle_gamma   90.00
#
_symmetry.space_group_name_H-M   'P 1'
#
loop_
_entity.id
_entity.type
_entity.pdbx_description
1 polymer ?
#
loop_
_entity_poly.entity_id
_entity_poly.type
_entity_poly.pdbx_seq_one_letter_code
_entity_poly.pdbx_strand_id
1 'polypeptide(L)'
;LCNPGSCLWSSIFKKHVFLSFCADQEDPQWCYDNFINFRSLKSADNVRVQLSRIMDRFSLRRSSTEFSSRDYYLNIRKALVAHLERTGHYLTVKDNQVVQLHPSTVLDHKPEWVLYNEFVLTTKNYIRTVTEIKPDWLVRIAPQYYDMTNFPECEAKRILERCVHRIQNRKQNQQQKQEQQQQNDTQA
;
A
#
# COMPACT_ATOMS: atom_id res chain seq x y z
N LEU A 1 14.19 -6.60 15.90
CA LEU A 1 12.74 -6.87 15.94
C LEU A 1 12.01 -5.60 15.45
N CYS A 2 11.94 -5.38 14.14
CA CYS A 2 11.30 -4.18 13.59
C CYS A 2 9.89 -4.51 13.10
N ASN A 3 8.91 -3.84 13.71
CA ASN A 3 7.49 -4.03 13.46
C ASN A 3 7.09 -3.44 12.08
N PRO A 4 6.08 -4.02 11.40
CA PRO A 4 5.51 -3.55 10.12
C PRO A 4 4.83 -2.17 10.17
N GLY A 5 5.02 -1.38 11.24
CA GLY A 5 4.32 -0.12 11.49
C GLY A 5 4.89 1.07 10.73
N SER A 6 6.21 1.17 10.59
CA SER A 6 6.97 2.36 10.13
C SER A 6 6.57 2.95 8.77
N CYS A 7 5.84 2.20 7.95
CA CYS A 7 5.50 2.62 6.60
C CYS A 7 4.03 2.99 6.45
N LEU A 8 3.18 2.40 7.30
CA LEU A 8 1.89 2.97 7.59
C LEU A 8 2.06 4.38 8.18
N TRP A 9 3.18 4.71 8.83
CA TRP A 9 3.40 6.04 9.42
C TRP A 9 3.24 7.20 8.45
N SER A 10 3.60 7.17 7.15
CA SER A 10 3.39 8.37 6.31
C SER A 10 1.91 8.64 6.01
N SER A 11 1.15 7.59 5.68
CA SER A 11 -0.29 7.68 5.43
C SER A 11 -1.10 7.83 6.73
N ILE A 12 -0.68 7.16 7.80
CA ILE A 12 -1.19 7.34 9.16
C ILE A 12 -0.84 8.73 9.66
N PHE A 13 0.34 9.28 9.40
CA PHE A 13 0.74 10.62 9.83
C PHE A 13 -0.11 11.67 9.12
N LYS A 14 -0.29 11.58 7.79
CA LYS A 14 -1.23 12.46 7.08
C LYS A 14 -2.65 12.35 7.65
N LYS A 15 -3.11 11.13 7.96
CA LYS A 15 -4.41 10.89 8.61
C LYS A 15 -4.46 11.43 10.05
N HIS A 16 -3.39 11.27 10.82
CA HIS A 16 -3.28 11.65 12.22
C HIS A 16 -3.20 13.15 12.36
N VAL A 17 -2.34 13.81 11.56
CA VAL A 17 -2.29 15.27 11.41
C VAL A 17 -3.66 15.84 11.09
N PHE A 18 -4.38 15.24 10.14
CA PHE A 18 -5.72 15.70 9.78
C PHE A 18 -6.74 15.46 10.92
N LEU A 19 -6.67 14.33 11.62
CA LEU A 19 -7.54 14.04 12.76
C LEU A 19 -7.27 14.99 13.93
N SER A 20 -6.00 15.27 14.26
CA SER A 20 -5.61 16.22 15.30
C SER A 20 -6.04 17.64 14.94
N PHE A 21 -5.86 18.06 13.68
CA PHE A 21 -6.36 19.35 13.20
C PHE A 21 -7.88 19.50 13.35
N CYS A 22 -8.65 18.45 13.06
CA CYS A 22 -10.10 18.45 13.29
C CYS A 22 -10.45 18.45 14.79
N ALA A 23 -9.65 17.83 15.65
CA ALA A 23 -9.86 17.80 17.10
C ALA A 23 -9.60 19.18 17.73
N ASP A 24 -8.60 19.91 17.24
CA ASP A 24 -8.23 21.26 17.68
C ASP A 24 -9.03 22.37 16.98
N GLN A 25 -10.24 22.07 16.51
CA GLN A 25 -11.19 23.02 15.89
C GLN A 25 -10.65 23.86 14.74
N GLU A 26 -9.72 23.32 13.96
CA GLU A 26 -9.08 24.02 12.83
C GLU A 26 -8.29 25.27 13.25
N ASP A 27 -7.68 25.28 14.44
CA ASP A 27 -6.92 26.43 14.93
C ASP A 27 -5.69 26.72 14.05
N PRO A 28 -5.57 27.94 13.47
CA PRO A 28 -4.37 28.37 12.75
C PRO A 28 -3.11 28.38 13.62
N GLN A 29 -3.23 28.63 14.93
CA GLN A 29 -2.09 28.68 15.85
C GLN A 29 -1.48 27.30 16.05
N TRP A 30 -2.30 26.26 16.23
CA TRP A 30 -1.83 24.88 16.30
C TRP A 30 -1.07 24.46 15.03
N CYS A 31 -1.53 24.90 13.85
CA CYS A 31 -0.83 24.64 12.59
C CYS A 31 0.57 25.29 12.58
N TYR A 32 0.68 26.51 13.11
CA TYR A 32 1.96 27.20 13.22
C TYR A 32 2.92 26.47 14.17
N ASP A 33 2.44 26.07 15.34
CA ASP A 33 3.23 25.40 16.37
C ASP A 33 3.70 24.00 15.95
N ASN A 34 2.94 23.33 15.07
CA ASN A 34 3.28 22.00 14.55
C ASN A 34 3.95 22.03 13.16
N PHE A 35 4.32 23.20 12.64
CA PHE A 35 4.94 23.38 11.32
C PHE A 35 4.11 22.84 10.15
N ILE A 36 2.79 22.95 10.24
CA ILE A 36 1.84 22.41 9.25
C ILE A 36 1.22 23.55 8.45
N ASN A 37 1.09 23.35 7.13
CA ASN A 37 0.48 24.36 6.28
C ASN A 37 -1.05 24.35 6.41
N PHE A 38 -1.59 25.37 7.09
CA PHE A 38 -3.03 25.57 7.29
C PHE A 38 -3.83 25.57 5.98
N ARG A 39 -3.32 26.22 4.91
CA ARG A 39 -4.02 26.27 3.61
C ARG A 39 -4.13 24.89 2.97
N SER A 40 -3.09 24.07 3.10
CA SER A 40 -3.09 22.70 2.59
C SER A 40 -4.11 21.83 3.32
N LEU A 41 -4.22 21.95 4.64
CA LEU A 41 -5.23 21.22 5.43
C LEU A 41 -6.65 21.65 5.11
N LYS A 42 -6.90 22.96 5.00
CA LYS A 42 -8.22 23.49 4.63
C LYS A 42 -8.65 23.09 3.23
N SER A 43 -7.70 23.05 2.29
CA SER A 43 -7.95 22.51 0.95
C SER A 43 -8.31 21.02 1.00
N ALA A 44 -7.59 20.22 1.79
CA ALA A 44 -7.89 18.81 1.97
C ALA A 44 -9.29 18.56 2.56
N ASP A 45 -9.72 19.37 3.53
CA ASP A 45 -11.07 19.26 4.10
C ASP A 45 -12.16 19.63 3.06
N ASN A 46 -11.95 20.71 2.30
CA ASN A 46 -12.85 21.06 1.20
C ASN A 46 -13.00 19.94 0.18
N VAL A 47 -11.90 19.29 -0.22
CA VAL A 47 -11.92 18.13 -1.13
C VAL A 47 -12.69 16.97 -0.50
N ARG A 48 -12.48 16.68 0.79
CA ARG A 48 -13.21 15.63 1.52
C ARG A 48 -14.71 15.88 1.54
N VAL A 49 -15.14 17.11 1.83
CA VAL A 49 -16.57 17.51 1.84
C VAL A 49 -17.18 17.37 0.46
N GLN A 50 -16.47 17.81 -0.59
CA GLN A 50 -16.94 17.65 -1.97
C GLN A 50 -17.09 16.18 -2.36
N LEU A 51 -16.10 15.34 -2.04
CA LEU A 51 -16.17 13.90 -2.26
C LEU A 51 -17.32 13.26 -1.48
N SER A 52 -17.57 13.68 -0.22
CA SER A 52 -18.73 13.21 0.54
C SER A 52 -20.04 13.51 -0.16
N ARG A 53 -20.23 14.75 -0.63
CA ARG A 53 -21.43 15.14 -1.38
C ARG A 53 -21.61 14.35 -2.67
N ILE A 54 -20.51 14.01 -3.35
CA ILE A 54 -20.55 13.17 -4.56
C ILE A 54 -20.95 11.74 -4.18
N MET A 55 -20.35 11.16 -3.14
CA MET A 55 -20.70 9.82 -2.66
C MET A 55 -22.17 9.73 -2.25
N ASP A 56 -22.68 10.74 -1.54
CA ASP A 56 -24.09 10.81 -1.13
C ASP A 56 -25.01 10.91 -2.37
N ARG A 57 -24.64 11.67 -3.41
CA ARG A 57 -25.39 11.72 -4.68
C ARG A 57 -25.43 10.38 -5.41
N PHE A 58 -24.33 9.64 -5.43
CA PHE A 58 -24.24 8.33 -6.06
C PHE A 58 -24.76 7.19 -5.17
N SER A 59 -25.37 7.50 -4.00
CA SER A 59 -25.82 6.51 -3.02
C SER A 59 -24.74 5.50 -2.63
N LEU A 60 -23.47 5.92 -2.66
CA LEU A 60 -22.36 5.10 -2.22
C LEU A 60 -22.34 5.11 -0.69
N ARG A 61 -22.53 3.95 -0.08
CA ARG A 61 -22.47 3.82 1.38
C ARG A 61 -21.10 4.31 1.84
N ARG A 62 -21.08 5.36 2.68
CA ARG A 62 -19.91 5.81 3.42
C ARG A 62 -19.54 4.76 4.48
N SER A 63 -19.03 3.63 4.03
CA SER A 63 -18.47 2.62 4.91
C SER A 63 -17.01 2.97 5.17
N SER A 64 -16.73 3.52 6.35
CA SER A 64 -15.44 3.28 6.99
C SER A 64 -15.41 1.79 7.33
N THR A 65 -15.10 0.93 6.36
CA THR A 65 -14.88 -0.47 6.69
C THR A 65 -13.76 -0.53 7.72
N GLU A 66 -13.93 -1.37 8.73
CA GLU A 66 -12.85 -1.73 9.64
C GLU A 66 -11.59 -2.02 8.84
N PHE A 67 -10.42 -1.70 9.42
CA PHE A 67 -9.09 -1.94 8.83
C PHE A 67 -8.86 -3.42 8.41
N SER A 68 -9.78 -4.31 8.80
CA SER A 68 -9.86 -5.74 8.50
C SER A 68 -10.46 -6.06 7.11
N SER A 69 -11.14 -5.13 6.44
CA SER A 69 -11.82 -5.46 5.18
C SER A 69 -10.84 -5.69 4.03
N ARG A 70 -11.00 -6.84 3.37
CA ARG A 70 -10.19 -7.27 2.23
C ARG A 70 -10.29 -6.31 1.04
N ASP A 71 -11.35 -5.51 0.99
CA ASP A 71 -11.65 -4.53 -0.06
C ASP A 71 -11.03 -3.14 0.20
N TYR A 72 -10.53 -2.84 1.41
CA TYR A 72 -9.73 -1.62 1.62
C TYR A 72 -8.47 -1.61 0.72
N TYR A 73 -7.90 -2.80 0.50
CA TYR A 73 -6.75 -3.01 -0.37
C TYR A 73 -7.08 -2.99 -1.87
N LEU A 74 -8.35 -2.91 -2.28
CA LEU A 74 -8.73 -2.80 -3.69
C LEU A 74 -8.19 -1.50 -4.32
N ASN A 75 -8.23 -0.40 -3.58
CA ASN A 75 -7.75 0.90 -4.07
C ASN A 75 -6.22 0.93 -4.24
N ILE A 76 -5.53 0.04 -3.53
CA ILE A 76 -4.08 -0.20 -3.64
C ILE A 76 -3.76 -1.00 -4.92
N ARG A 77 -4.74 -1.62 -5.59
CA ARG A 77 -4.53 -2.43 -6.82
C ARG A 77 -3.88 -1.67 -7.98
N LYS A 78 -4.01 -0.34 -8.03
CA LYS A 78 -3.40 0.50 -9.07
C LYS A 78 -2.08 1.14 -8.64
N ALA A 79 -1.68 0.94 -7.40
CA ALA A 79 -0.49 1.57 -6.89
C ALA A 79 0.75 0.91 -7.52
N LEU A 80 1.65 1.77 -7.95
CA LEU A 80 2.89 1.37 -8.57
C LEU A 80 3.85 0.88 -7.49
N VAL A 81 4.61 -0.16 -7.82
CA VAL A 81 5.49 -0.86 -6.88
C VAL A 81 6.92 -0.75 -7.37
N ALA A 82 7.85 -0.61 -6.43
CA ALA A 82 9.27 -0.72 -6.69
C ALA A 82 9.95 -1.72 -5.74
N HIS A 83 10.98 -2.38 -6.25
CA HIS A 83 11.78 -3.38 -5.55
C HIS A 83 13.20 -2.86 -5.33
N LEU A 84 13.78 -3.08 -4.15
CA LEU A 84 15.15 -2.73 -3.83
C LEU A 84 16.11 -3.75 -4.43
N GLU A 85 17.00 -3.28 -5.30
CA GLU A 85 18.11 -4.07 -5.82
C GLU A 85 19.25 -4.17 -4.80
N ARG A 86 20.09 -5.20 -4.95
CA ARG A 86 21.27 -5.41 -4.08
C ARG A 86 22.28 -4.27 -4.17
N THR A 87 22.25 -3.52 -5.27
CA THR A 87 23.06 -2.31 -5.49
C THR A 87 22.58 -1.11 -4.67
N GLY A 88 21.41 -1.18 -4.03
CA GLY A 88 20.88 -0.15 -3.13
C GLY A 88 20.00 0.90 -3.81
N HIS A 89 19.66 0.70 -5.08
CA HIS A 89 18.67 1.48 -5.84
C HIS A 89 17.34 0.71 -5.96
N TYR A 90 16.25 1.42 -6.21
CA TYR A 90 14.95 0.78 -6.45
C TYR A 90 14.71 0.62 -7.96
N LEU A 91 14.07 -0.48 -8.35
CA LEU A 91 13.57 -0.71 -9.71
C LEU A 91 12.05 -0.76 -9.69
N THR A 92 11.41 -0.01 -10.58
CA THR A 92 9.96 -0.13 -10.76
C THR A 92 9.59 -1.49 -11.32
N VAL A 93 8.52 -2.05 -10.80
CA VAL A 93 7.92 -3.29 -11.29
C VAL A 93 7.39 -3.06 -12.70
N LYS A 94 7.71 -3.95 -13.64
CA LYS A 94 7.44 -3.92 -15.10
C LYS A 94 8.32 -3.01 -15.93
N ASP A 95 8.47 -1.74 -15.56
CA ASP A 95 9.23 -0.81 -16.41
C ASP A 95 10.74 -0.85 -16.15
N ASN A 96 11.19 -1.54 -15.09
CA ASN A 96 12.59 -1.65 -14.68
C ASN A 96 13.30 -0.29 -14.61
N GLN A 97 12.58 0.75 -14.24
CA GLN A 97 13.16 2.08 -14.12
C GLN A 97 13.88 2.21 -12.79
N VAL A 98 15.13 2.69 -12.86
CA VAL A 98 15.93 3.00 -11.67
C VAL A 98 15.36 4.24 -11.01
N VAL A 99 14.92 4.08 -9.76
CA VAL A 99 14.36 5.13 -8.91
C VAL A 99 15.03 5.14 -7.55
N GLN A 100 14.96 6.29 -6.88
CA GLN A 100 15.43 6.46 -5.51
C GLN A 100 14.30 6.99 -4.62
N LEU A 101 14.40 6.70 -3.32
CA LEU A 101 13.50 7.32 -2.35
C LEU A 101 13.79 8.82 -2.31
N HIS A 102 12.74 9.62 -2.39
CA HIS A 102 12.87 11.06 -2.25
C HIS A 102 13.36 11.41 -0.82
N PRO A 103 14.24 12.41 -0.62
CA PRO A 103 14.71 12.79 0.72
C PRO A 103 13.61 13.26 1.67
N SER A 104 12.43 13.63 1.16
CA SER A 104 11.27 13.95 2.00
C SER A 104 10.52 12.72 2.54
N THR A 105 11.05 11.52 2.32
CA THR A 105 10.45 10.29 2.85
C THR A 105 10.84 10.13 4.31
N VAL A 106 9.88 9.70 5.13
CA VAL A 106 10.05 9.52 6.58
C VAL A 106 10.53 8.11 6.95
N LEU A 107 11.15 7.42 5.99
CA LEU A 107 11.60 6.04 6.17
C LEU A 107 13.05 6.04 6.66
N ASP A 108 13.25 5.51 7.87
CA ASP A 108 14.59 5.36 8.46
C ASP A 108 15.36 4.16 7.87
N HIS A 109 14.66 3.19 7.28
CA HIS A 109 15.25 2.02 6.62
C HIS A 109 14.86 1.92 5.14
N LYS A 110 15.62 1.12 4.39
CA LYS A 110 15.33 0.79 2.98
C LYS A 110 14.64 -0.58 2.90
N PRO A 111 13.30 -0.66 2.90
CA PRO A 111 12.60 -1.93 2.74
C PRO A 111 12.77 -2.50 1.33
N GLU A 112 12.71 -3.82 1.21
CA GLU A 112 12.90 -4.53 -0.07
C GLU A 112 11.79 -4.26 -1.10
N TRP A 113 10.58 -3.98 -0.62
CA TRP A 113 9.40 -3.77 -1.46
C TRP A 113 8.66 -2.53 -0.98
N VAL A 114 8.51 -1.58 -1.89
CA VAL A 114 7.82 -0.32 -1.62
C VAL A 114 6.73 -0.09 -2.64
N LEU A 115 5.64 0.47 -2.14
CA LEU A 115 4.54 0.99 -2.90
C LEU A 115 4.65 2.50 -2.91
N TYR A 116 4.47 3.15 -4.05
CA TYR A 116 4.56 4.61 -4.16
C TYR A 116 3.31 5.21 -4.78
N ASN A 117 2.99 6.45 -4.37
CA ASN A 117 1.87 7.21 -4.92
C ASN A 117 2.31 8.10 -6.10
N GLU A 118 3.50 8.67 -6.01
CA GLU A 118 3.98 9.70 -6.92
C GLU A 118 5.33 9.33 -7.50
N PHE A 119 5.45 9.49 -8.82
CA PHE A 119 6.69 9.37 -9.57
C PHE A 119 7.15 10.76 -10.00
N VAL A 120 8.37 11.14 -9.64
CA VAL A 120 8.94 12.46 -9.92
C VAL A 120 10.12 12.30 -10.88
N LEU A 121 9.91 12.75 -12.12
CA LEU A 121 10.92 12.79 -13.19
C LEU A 121 11.77 14.07 -13.05
N THR A 122 13.06 13.90 -12.76
CA THR A 122 14.05 15.00 -12.76
C THR A 122 15.37 14.48 -13.37
N THR A 123 16.53 15.06 -13.01
CA THR A 123 17.85 14.50 -13.33
C THR A 123 18.05 13.08 -12.77
N LYS A 124 17.42 12.79 -11.62
CA LYS A 124 17.29 11.43 -11.08
C LYS A 124 15.81 11.16 -10.83
N ASN A 125 15.38 9.94 -11.07
CA ASN A 125 13.98 9.57 -10.83
C ASN A 125 13.75 9.32 -9.34
N TYR A 126 12.73 9.95 -8.77
CA TYR A 126 12.38 9.79 -7.36
C TYR A 126 10.96 9.29 -7.19
N ILE A 127 10.75 8.48 -6.16
CA ILE A 127 9.41 8.06 -5.71
C ILE A 127 9.06 8.75 -4.39
N ARG A 128 7.83 9.25 -4.30
CA ARG A 128 7.28 9.98 -3.14
C ARG A 128 6.06 9.28 -2.56
N THR A 129 5.81 9.54 -1.28
CA THR A 129 4.74 8.88 -0.49
C THR A 129 4.83 7.36 -0.63
N VAL A 130 5.92 6.82 -0.08
CA VAL A 130 6.24 5.40 -0.12
C VAL A 130 5.73 4.65 1.10
N THR A 131 5.31 3.41 0.90
CA THR A 131 4.86 2.49 1.95
C THR A 131 5.46 1.11 1.70
N GLU A 132 6.14 0.53 2.69
CA GLU A 132 6.56 -0.88 2.67
C GLU A 132 5.35 -1.81 2.52
N ILE A 133 5.53 -2.81 1.66
CA ILE A 133 4.54 -3.83 1.39
C ILE A 133 5.20 -5.20 1.34
N LYS A 134 4.40 -6.25 1.54
CA LYS A 134 4.86 -7.63 1.34
C LYS A 134 4.53 -8.08 -0.09
N PRO A 135 5.45 -8.76 -0.80
CA PRO A 135 5.19 -9.24 -2.17
C PRO A 135 4.02 -10.24 -2.24
N ASP A 136 3.77 -11.01 -1.18
CA ASP A 136 2.62 -11.90 -1.07
C ASP A 136 1.27 -11.18 -1.27
N TRP A 137 1.19 -9.89 -0.91
CA TRP A 137 -0.04 -9.12 -1.05
C TRP A 137 -0.32 -8.78 -2.51
N LEU A 138 0.71 -8.47 -3.30
CA LEU A 138 0.57 -8.08 -4.71
C LEU A 138 -0.09 -9.19 -5.54
N VAL A 139 0.41 -10.42 -5.38
CA VAL A 139 -0.10 -11.61 -6.05
C VAL A 139 -1.53 -11.94 -5.64
N ARG A 140 -1.88 -11.73 -4.36
CA ARG A 140 -3.23 -11.99 -3.84
C ARG A 140 -4.25 -10.94 -4.26
N ILE A 141 -3.82 -9.69 -4.33
CA ILE A 141 -4.67 -8.53 -4.54
C ILE A 141 -4.96 -8.33 -6.03
N ALA A 142 -3.96 -8.52 -6.90
CA ALA A 142 -4.06 -8.30 -8.33
C ALA A 142 -3.35 -9.40 -9.16
N PRO A 143 -3.83 -10.66 -9.12
CA PRO A 143 -3.19 -11.76 -9.83
C PRO A 143 -3.12 -11.54 -11.36
N GLN A 144 -4.12 -10.85 -11.93
CA GLN A 144 -4.16 -10.53 -13.36
C GLN A 144 -3.10 -9.50 -13.77
N TYR A 145 -2.74 -8.57 -12.88
CA TYR A 145 -1.75 -7.53 -13.20
C TYR A 145 -0.32 -8.07 -13.09
N TYR A 146 -0.08 -8.94 -12.10
CA TYR A 146 1.20 -9.60 -11.82
C TYR A 146 1.26 -11.01 -12.41
N ASP A 147 0.82 -11.16 -13.67
CA ASP A 147 0.96 -12.41 -14.40
C ASP A 147 2.43 -12.62 -14.79
N MET A 148 3.00 -13.77 -14.39
CA MET A 148 4.41 -14.11 -14.61
C MET A 148 4.74 -14.35 -16.08
N THR A 149 3.75 -14.68 -16.89
CA THR A 149 3.93 -14.94 -18.33
C THR A 149 4.30 -13.67 -19.09
N ASN A 150 3.71 -12.53 -18.72
CA ASN A 150 3.92 -11.23 -19.37
C ASN A 150 4.92 -10.34 -18.60
N PHE A 151 5.58 -10.89 -17.57
CA PHE A 151 6.44 -10.11 -16.69
C PHE A 151 7.91 -10.18 -17.16
N PRO A 152 8.62 -9.03 -17.24
CA PRO A 152 10.02 -9.02 -17.64
C PRO A 152 10.89 -9.77 -16.64
N GLU A 153 11.94 -10.43 -17.13
CA GLU A 153 12.90 -11.12 -16.26
C GLU A 153 13.65 -10.10 -15.39
N CYS A 154 13.44 -10.19 -14.08
CA CYS A 154 14.09 -9.36 -13.07
C CYS A 154 14.05 -10.08 -11.71
N GLU A 155 14.85 -9.62 -10.74
CA GLU A 155 14.88 -10.22 -9.39
C GLU A 155 13.49 -10.13 -8.73
N ALA A 156 12.73 -9.05 -9.01
CA ALA A 156 11.35 -8.89 -8.57
C ALA A 156 10.43 -10.02 -9.07
N LYS A 157 10.55 -10.43 -10.35
CA LYS A 157 9.80 -11.56 -10.92
C LYS A 157 10.08 -12.86 -10.16
N ARG A 158 11.36 -13.16 -9.94
CA ARG A 158 11.81 -14.37 -9.25
C ARG A 158 11.31 -14.45 -7.80
N ILE A 159 11.21 -13.31 -7.12
CA ILE A 159 10.62 -13.24 -5.77
C ILE A 159 9.11 -13.47 -5.83
N LEU A 160 8.42 -12.84 -6.78
CA LEU A 160 6.97 -12.99 -6.93
C LEU A 160 6.58 -14.43 -7.32
N GLU A 161 7.33 -15.08 -8.21
CA GLU A 161 7.14 -16.50 -8.56
C GLU A 161 7.26 -17.41 -7.33
N ARG A 162 8.29 -17.17 -6.48
CA ARG A 162 8.44 -17.88 -5.21
C ARG A 162 7.26 -17.62 -4.27
N CYS A 163 6.69 -16.42 -4.24
CA CYS A 163 5.46 -16.14 -3.50
C CYS A 163 4.25 -16.87 -4.06
N VAL A 164 4.07 -16.90 -5.39
CA VAL A 164 2.98 -17.63 -6.07
C VAL A 164 3.02 -19.11 -5.70
N HIS A 165 4.18 -19.76 -5.88
CA HIS A 165 4.34 -21.18 -5.61
C HIS A 165 4.05 -21.51 -4.14
N ARG A 166 4.54 -20.68 -3.21
CA ARG A 166 4.26 -20.83 -1.77
C ARG A 166 2.78 -20.70 -1.45
N ILE A 167 2.06 -19.79 -2.11
CA ILE A 167 0.62 -19.58 -1.91
C ILE A 167 -0.16 -20.78 -2.48
N GLN A 168 0.23 -21.32 -3.63
CA GLN A 168 -0.38 -22.50 -4.24
C GLN A 168 -0.21 -23.73 -3.34
N ASN A 169 1.00 -24.02 -2.86
CA ASN A 169 1.26 -25.15 -1.97
C ASN A 169 0.46 -25.06 -0.66
N ARG A 170 0.29 -23.85 -0.11
CA ARG A 170 -0.55 -23.63 1.07
C ARG A 170 -2.02 -23.90 0.81
N LYS A 171 -2.55 -23.53 -0.36
CA LYS A 171 -3.93 -23.83 -0.73
C LYS A 171 -4.17 -25.33 -0.89
N GLN A 172 -3.26 -26.03 -1.59
CA GLN A 172 -3.35 -27.48 -1.77
C GLN A 172 -3.35 -28.22 -0.43
N ASN A 173 -2.44 -27.87 0.48
CA ASN A 173 -2.39 -28.48 1.81
C ASN A 173 -3.63 -28.20 2.68
N GLN A 174 -4.28 -27.04 2.51
CA GLN A 174 -5.52 -26.72 3.23
C GLN A 174 -6.70 -27.51 2.66
N GLN A 175 -6.75 -27.70 1.35
CA GLN A 175 -7.81 -28.43 0.66
C GLN A 175 -7.77 -29.93 1.03
N GLN A 176 -6.58 -30.53 1.03
CA GLN A 176 -6.39 -31.93 1.46
C GLN A 176 -6.80 -32.17 2.92
N LYS A 177 -6.54 -31.20 3.81
CA LYS A 177 -6.96 -31.30 5.22
C LYS A 177 -8.48 -31.22 5.38
N GLN A 178 -9.15 -30.35 4.60
CA GLN A 178 -10.61 -30.23 4.63
C GLN A 178 -11.29 -31.49 4.09
N GLU A 179 -10.75 -32.08 3.02
CA GLU A 179 -11.24 -33.33 2.44
C GLU A 179 -11.09 -34.52 3.39
N GLN A 180 -9.94 -34.63 4.08
CA GLN A 180 -9.73 -35.68 5.11
C GLN A 180 -10.66 -35.51 6.31
N GLN A 181 -10.96 -34.27 6.70
CA GLN A 181 -11.84 -33.99 7.83
C GLN A 181 -13.31 -34.31 7.51
N GLN A 182 -13.77 -34.00 6.29
CA GLN A 182 -15.10 -34.38 5.82
C GLN A 182 -15.28 -35.90 5.68
N GLN A 183 -14.24 -36.63 5.25
CA GLN A 183 -14.29 -38.09 5.19
C GLN A 183 -14.39 -38.73 6.58
N ASN A 184 -13.71 -38.17 7.57
CA ASN A 184 -13.78 -38.65 8.96
C ASN A 184 -15.14 -38.34 9.61
N ASP A 185 -15.75 -37.19 9.31
CA ASP A 185 -17.06 -36.81 9.86
C ASP A 185 -18.24 -37.55 9.18
N THR A 186 -18.04 -38.11 7.97
CA THR A 186 -19.08 -38.89 7.26
C THR A 186 -19.07 -40.38 7.64
N GLN A 187 -18.03 -40.85 8.32
CA GLN A 187 -17.89 -42.24 8.78
C GLN A 187 -18.22 -42.45 10.27
N ALA A 188 -18.56 -41.37 10.99
CA ALA A 188 -19.06 -41.38 12.36
C ALA A 188 -20.59 -41.20 12.39
#